data_AF-A0A2C6DI10-F1
#
_entry.id   AF-A0A2C6DI10-F1
#
_cell.length_a   1.000
_cell.length_b   1.000
_cell.length_c   1.000
_cell.angle_alpha   90.00
_cell.angle_beta   90.00
_cell.angle_gamma   90.00
#
_symmetry.space_group_name_H-M   'P 1'
#
loop_
_entity.id
_entity.type
_entity.pdbx_description
1 polymer ?
#
loop_
_entity_poly.entity_id
_entity_poly.type
_entity_poly.pdbx_seq_one_letter_code
_entity_poly.pdbx_strand_id
1 'polypeptide(L)'
;MRWRLSLLLLSLTSMVNAADCPNTLAEFGPVPSIITLKNCEHIESGQEHFITNYLVSGKNAAQAEKWLQERFDMKPLYYLCCGWEPVDRSDFRQNRDGRGHYLDKISNQYYDITMTSGETLTNERSQWPSIPQFFISVTWYPEGAI
;
A
#
# COMPACT_ATOMS: atom_id res chain seq x y z
N MET A 1 -53.47 -13.56 -22.43
CA MET A 1 -52.83 -13.67 -21.09
C MET A 1 -51.43 -13.08 -21.18
N ARG A 2 -51.13 -12.01 -20.44
CA ARG A 2 -49.82 -11.33 -20.40
C ARG A 2 -49.14 -11.75 -19.10
N TRP A 3 -48.01 -12.46 -19.17
CA TRP A 3 -47.16 -12.71 -18.01
C TRP A 3 -45.92 -11.83 -18.12
N ARG A 4 -45.79 -10.88 -17.18
CA ARG A 4 -44.57 -10.10 -16.97
C ARG A 4 -43.75 -10.83 -15.91
N LEU A 5 -42.66 -11.47 -16.30
CA LEU A 5 -41.61 -11.86 -15.35
C LEU A 5 -40.76 -10.64 -15.06
N SER A 6 -40.90 -10.08 -13.85
CA SER A 6 -39.92 -9.17 -13.27
C SER A 6 -38.83 -10.02 -12.62
N LEU A 7 -37.65 -10.09 -13.23
CA LEU A 7 -36.45 -10.59 -12.54
C LEU A 7 -35.81 -9.44 -11.75
N LEU A 8 -35.72 -9.63 -10.43
CA LEU A 8 -34.89 -8.82 -9.54
C LEU A 8 -33.42 -8.98 -9.96
N LEU A 9 -32.74 -7.86 -10.26
CA LEU A 9 -31.28 -7.83 -10.32
C LEU A 9 -30.73 -7.89 -8.88
N LEU A 10 -30.20 -9.04 -8.49
CA LEU A 10 -29.26 -9.13 -7.36
C LEU A 10 -27.92 -8.56 -7.83
N SER A 11 -27.57 -7.39 -7.30
CA SER A 11 -26.24 -6.80 -7.44
C SER A 11 -25.22 -7.67 -6.71
N LEU A 12 -24.39 -8.40 -7.46
CA LEU A 12 -23.17 -9.01 -6.94
C LEU A 12 -22.15 -7.90 -6.64
N THR A 13 -22.05 -7.49 -5.39
CA THR A 13 -20.84 -6.83 -4.89
C THR A 13 -19.80 -7.90 -4.63
N SER A 14 -18.79 -7.99 -5.48
CA SER A 14 -17.61 -8.84 -5.24
C SER A 14 -16.88 -8.33 -4.00
N MET A 15 -16.97 -9.07 -2.90
CA MET A 15 -16.05 -8.91 -1.77
C MET A 15 -14.74 -9.59 -2.15
N VAL A 16 -13.67 -8.83 -2.34
CA VAL A 16 -12.32 -9.39 -2.42
C VAL A 16 -12.05 -10.11 -1.10
N ASN A 17 -11.82 -11.42 -1.16
CA ASN A 17 -11.53 -12.21 0.04
C ASN A 17 -10.06 -12.05 0.41
N ALA A 18 -9.78 -11.56 1.61
CA ALA A 18 -8.42 -11.45 2.13
C ALA A 18 -7.69 -12.80 2.22
N ALA A 19 -8.42 -13.92 2.16
CA ALA A 19 -7.88 -15.28 2.20
C ALA A 19 -7.02 -15.66 0.98
N ASP A 20 -7.11 -14.94 -0.14
CA ASP A 20 -6.37 -15.27 -1.37
C ASP A 20 -5.13 -14.38 -1.60
N CYS A 21 -4.77 -13.54 -0.63
CA CYS A 21 -3.61 -12.65 -0.70
C CYS A 21 -2.45 -13.24 0.12
N PRO A 22 -1.45 -13.90 -0.48
CA PRO A 22 -0.27 -14.31 0.27
C PRO A 22 0.55 -13.08 0.69
N ASN A 23 1.11 -13.10 1.89
CA ASN A 23 2.12 -12.16 2.36
C ASN A 23 1.63 -10.73 2.67
N THR A 24 0.63 -10.64 3.54
CA THR A 24 0.10 -9.36 4.03
C THR A 24 0.92 -8.78 5.20
N LEU A 25 0.80 -7.48 5.47
CA LEU A 25 1.37 -6.83 6.67
C LEU A 25 1.03 -7.56 7.98
N ALA A 26 -0.09 -8.27 8.04
CA ALA A 26 -0.51 -9.03 9.24
C ALA A 26 0.43 -10.21 9.55
N GLU A 27 1.15 -10.71 8.56
CA GLU A 27 2.15 -11.77 8.74
C GLU A 27 3.41 -11.24 9.42
N PHE A 28 3.65 -9.93 9.32
CA PHE A 28 4.78 -9.25 9.97
C PHE A 28 4.44 -8.83 11.41
N GLY A 29 3.23 -9.13 11.90
CA GLY A 29 2.76 -8.83 13.24
C GLY A 29 1.53 -7.93 13.28
N PRO A 30 1.16 -7.40 14.47
CA PRO A 30 -0.05 -6.60 14.63
C PRO A 30 -0.05 -5.34 13.76
N VAL A 31 -1.05 -5.22 12.90
CA VAL A 31 -1.27 -4.05 12.03
C VAL A 31 -2.22 -3.06 12.71
N PRO A 32 -1.91 -1.76 12.75
CA PRO A 32 -2.82 -0.75 13.28
C PRO A 32 -4.18 -0.78 12.57
N SER A 33 -5.28 -0.66 13.32
CA SER A 33 -6.64 -0.64 12.77
C SER A 33 -6.95 0.54 11.84
N ILE A 34 -6.02 1.51 11.74
CA ILE A 34 -6.09 2.64 10.82
C ILE A 34 -5.63 2.28 9.39
N ILE A 35 -5.05 1.09 9.20
CA ILE A 35 -4.58 0.57 7.90
C ILE A 35 -5.56 -0.51 7.45
N THR A 36 -6.22 -0.28 6.32
CA THR A 36 -7.25 -1.18 5.78
C THR A 36 -6.74 -1.87 4.53
N LEU A 37 -6.78 -3.20 4.50
CA LEU A 37 -6.48 -3.97 3.28
C LEU A 37 -7.48 -3.61 2.17
N LYS A 38 -6.97 -3.28 0.99
CA LYS A 38 -7.77 -2.90 -0.20
C LYS A 38 -7.89 -4.06 -1.18
N ASN A 39 -6.75 -4.51 -1.70
CA ASN A 39 -6.65 -5.60 -2.66
C ASN A 39 -5.24 -6.19 -2.65
N CYS A 40 -5.08 -7.32 -3.34
CA CYS A 40 -3.80 -7.86 -3.76
C CYS A 40 -3.86 -8.13 -5.25
N GLU A 41 -2.76 -7.90 -5.94
CA GLU A 41 -2.64 -8.07 -7.38
C GLU A 41 -1.41 -8.92 -7.67
N HIS A 42 -1.58 -9.90 -8.58
CA HIS A 42 -0.48 -10.66 -9.15
C HIS A 42 -0.12 -10.03 -10.50
N ILE A 43 1.14 -9.63 -10.64
CA ILE A 43 1.65 -8.95 -11.83
C ILE A 43 2.60 -9.89 -12.55
N GLU A 44 2.15 -10.41 -13.70
CA GLU A 44 2.89 -11.36 -14.55
C GLU A 44 3.69 -10.66 -15.66
N SER A 45 3.62 -9.34 -15.77
CA SER A 45 4.33 -8.57 -16.80
C SER A 45 5.71 -8.14 -16.30
N GLY A 46 6.77 -8.58 -16.98
CA GLY A 46 8.15 -8.30 -16.59
C GLY A 46 8.65 -9.33 -15.58
N GLN A 47 9.23 -8.86 -14.46
CA GLN A 47 9.51 -9.74 -13.33
C GLN A 47 8.21 -9.99 -12.56
N GLU A 48 7.85 -11.25 -12.37
CA GLU A 48 6.67 -11.65 -11.61
C GLU A 48 6.73 -11.08 -10.19
N HIS A 49 5.63 -10.49 -9.71
CA HIS A 49 5.52 -9.99 -8.34
C HIS A 49 4.08 -9.87 -7.87
N PHE A 50 3.92 -9.81 -6.55
CA PHE A 50 2.65 -9.55 -5.89
C PHE A 50 2.69 -8.18 -5.23
N ILE A 51 1.60 -7.43 -5.36
CA ILE A 51 1.42 -6.15 -4.68
C ILE A 51 0.17 -6.24 -3.80
N THR A 52 0.36 -6.14 -2.48
CA THR A 52 -0.73 -5.97 -1.54
C THR A 52 -0.90 -4.50 -1.21
N ASN A 53 -2.09 -3.94 -1.50
CA ASN A 53 -2.37 -2.52 -1.28
C ASN A 53 -3.29 -2.31 -0.07
N TYR A 54 -3.01 -1.24 0.65
CA TYR A 54 -3.78 -0.79 1.80
C TYR A 54 -4.16 0.68 1.65
N LEU A 55 -5.22 1.06 2.36
CA LEU A 55 -5.69 2.43 2.47
C LEU A 55 -5.51 2.95 3.89
N VAL A 56 -5.12 4.22 3.97
CA VAL A 56 -5.05 4.99 5.21
C VAL A 56 -5.74 6.32 4.97
N SER A 57 -6.66 6.72 5.84
CA SER A 57 -7.24 8.07 5.77
C SER A 57 -6.15 9.12 5.99
N GLY A 58 -6.21 10.27 5.30
CA GLY A 58 -5.27 11.37 5.53
C GLY A 58 -5.20 11.85 6.98
N LYS A 59 -6.29 11.71 7.75
CA LYS A 59 -6.32 11.99 9.20
C LYS A 59 -5.35 11.12 10.01
N ASN A 60 -5.07 9.91 9.52
CA ASN A 60 -4.22 8.91 10.17
C ASN A 60 -2.87 8.75 9.48
N ALA A 61 -2.58 9.53 8.42
CA ALA A 61 -1.39 9.34 7.61
C ALA A 61 -0.08 9.51 8.41
N ALA A 62 -0.01 10.49 9.32
CA ALA A 62 1.15 10.67 10.19
C ALA A 62 1.39 9.48 11.14
N GLN A 63 0.30 8.89 11.64
CA GLN A 63 0.39 7.70 12.49
C GLN A 63 0.86 6.48 11.70
N ALA A 64 0.32 6.27 10.49
CA ALA A 64 0.75 5.18 9.61
C ALA A 64 2.20 5.33 9.18
N GLU A 65 2.62 6.53 8.75
CA GLU A 65 4.00 6.82 8.37
C GLU A 65 4.97 6.52 9.51
N LYS A 66 4.65 6.94 10.74
CA LYS A 66 5.47 6.64 11.93
C LYS A 66 5.58 5.14 12.17
N TRP A 67 4.47 4.41 12.08
CA TRP A 67 4.47 2.95 12.24
C TRP A 67 5.34 2.26 11.18
N LEU A 68 5.28 2.72 9.92
CA LEU A 68 6.11 2.18 8.83
C LEU A 68 7.60 2.49 9.02
N GLN A 69 7.94 3.69 9.47
CA GLN A 69 9.33 4.05 9.84
C GLN A 69 9.86 3.11 10.92
N GLU A 70 9.11 2.95 12.02
CA GLU A 70 9.54 2.14 13.16
C GLU A 70 9.64 0.64 12.82
N ARG A 71 8.73 0.13 11.99
CA ARG A 71 8.63 -1.30 11.71
C ARG A 71 9.49 -1.78 10.55
N PHE A 72 9.66 -0.94 9.52
CA PHE A 72 10.25 -1.31 8.24
C PHE A 72 11.38 -0.37 7.80
N ASP A 73 11.83 0.56 8.64
CA ASP A 73 12.86 1.56 8.31
C ASP A 73 12.54 2.39 7.05
N MET A 74 11.26 2.53 6.73
CA MET A 74 10.80 3.42 5.65
C MET A 74 11.25 4.85 5.95
N LYS A 75 11.69 5.62 4.96
CA LYS A 75 12.00 7.04 5.14
C LYS A 75 10.73 7.88 5.30
N PRO A 76 10.81 9.06 5.93
CA PRO A 76 9.69 10.00 5.96
C PRO A 76 9.26 10.41 4.55
N LEU A 77 7.98 10.69 4.38
CA LEU A 77 7.41 11.19 3.13
C LEU A 77 7.84 12.63 2.85
N TYR A 78 8.19 12.89 1.61
CA TYR A 78 8.46 14.23 1.10
C TYR A 78 7.48 14.56 -0.01
N TYR A 79 7.11 15.83 -0.09
CA TYR A 79 6.27 16.30 -1.18
C TYR A 79 7.12 16.48 -2.45
N LEU A 80 6.87 15.66 -3.47
CA LEU A 80 7.56 15.62 -4.75
C LEU A 80 6.56 15.85 -5.88
N CYS A 81 6.81 16.88 -6.71
CA CYS A 81 5.96 17.30 -7.84
C CYS A 81 4.51 17.61 -7.43
N CYS A 82 3.71 16.57 -7.20
CA CYS A 82 2.28 16.60 -6.94
C CYS A 82 1.86 15.53 -5.91
N GLY A 83 2.77 14.96 -5.12
CA GLY A 83 2.43 13.86 -4.22
C GLY A 83 3.42 13.69 -3.09
N TRP A 84 3.06 12.86 -2.13
CA TRP A 84 3.91 12.46 -1.01
C TRP A 84 4.48 11.07 -1.28
N GLU A 85 5.80 10.94 -1.18
CA GLU A 85 6.53 9.68 -1.43
C GLU A 85 7.73 9.57 -0.48
N PRO A 86 8.18 8.36 -0.12
CA PRO A 86 9.29 8.18 0.81
C PRO A 86 10.62 8.33 0.07
N VAL A 87 10.84 9.45 -0.62
CA VAL A 87 12.06 9.73 -1.37
C VAL A 87 12.54 11.14 -1.04
N ASP A 88 13.75 11.26 -0.51
CA ASP A 88 14.36 12.55 -0.23
C ASP A 88 14.83 13.22 -1.54
N ARG A 89 14.48 14.50 -1.75
CA ARG A 89 14.92 15.28 -2.92
C ARG A 89 16.44 15.39 -3.03
N SER A 90 17.17 15.30 -1.92
CA SER A 90 18.63 15.33 -1.92
C SER A 90 19.27 14.00 -2.36
N ASP A 91 18.49 12.91 -2.42
CA ASP A 91 18.94 11.56 -2.71
C ASP A 91 18.77 11.11 -4.18
N PHE A 92 18.26 11.96 -5.07
CA PHE A 92 18.22 11.67 -6.52
C PHE A 92 19.61 11.36 -7.12
N ARG A 93 20.70 11.72 -6.43
CA ARG A 93 22.08 11.42 -6.83
C ARG A 93 22.68 10.17 -6.18
N GLN A 94 22.07 9.65 -5.11
CA GLN A 94 22.65 8.58 -4.29
C GLN A 94 21.97 7.22 -4.42
N ASN A 95 20.93 7.11 -5.24
CA ASN A 95 20.23 5.84 -5.49
C ASN A 95 19.74 5.15 -4.20
N ARG A 96 19.54 5.94 -3.13
CA ARG A 96 18.94 5.46 -1.89
C ARG A 96 17.45 5.58 -2.04
N ASP A 97 16.89 4.43 -2.30
CA ASP A 97 15.48 4.19 -2.20
C ASP A 97 15.02 4.36 -0.75
N GLY A 98 14.04 5.23 -0.51
CA GLY A 98 13.52 5.44 0.85
C GLY A 98 12.32 4.56 1.19
N ARG A 99 12.03 3.55 0.34
CA ARG A 99 11.16 2.42 0.69
C ARG A 99 11.58 1.79 2.01
N GLY A 100 10.60 1.32 2.75
CA GLY A 100 10.83 0.40 3.86
C GLY A 100 11.08 -1.00 3.34
N HIS A 101 11.68 -1.82 4.18
CA HIS A 101 12.04 -3.18 3.83
C HIS A 101 11.72 -4.16 4.96
N TYR A 102 11.35 -5.38 4.58
CA TYR A 102 11.16 -6.48 5.50
C TYR A 102 11.79 -7.75 4.94
N LEU A 103 12.56 -8.45 5.76
CA LEU A 103 13.09 -9.78 5.45
C LEU A 103 12.44 -10.78 6.40
N ASP A 104 11.58 -11.65 5.85
CA ASP A 104 11.14 -12.82 6.59
C ASP A 104 12.28 -13.84 6.64
N LYS A 105 12.84 -14.04 7.84
CA LYS A 105 13.96 -14.95 8.06
C LYS A 105 13.57 -16.42 7.94
N ILE A 106 12.28 -16.75 8.01
CA ILE A 106 11.81 -18.14 7.92
C ILE A 106 11.74 -18.57 6.46
N SER A 107 11.05 -17.80 5.63
CA SER A 107 10.96 -18.05 4.18
C SER A 107 12.15 -17.53 3.38
N ASN A 108 13.04 -16.74 4.00
CA ASN A 108 14.10 -15.98 3.35
C ASN A 108 13.56 -15.03 2.27
N GLN A 109 12.37 -14.47 2.51
CA GLN A 109 11.67 -13.63 1.57
C GLN A 109 11.82 -12.15 1.87
N TYR A 110 12.14 -11.37 0.83
CA TYR A 110 12.24 -9.92 0.89
C TYR A 110 10.96 -9.23 0.41
N TYR A 111 10.63 -8.12 1.07
CA TYR A 111 9.48 -7.28 0.78
C TYR A 111 9.89 -5.81 0.76
N ASP A 112 9.36 -5.09 -0.22
CA ASP A 112 9.43 -3.63 -0.29
C ASP A 112 8.12 -3.01 0.19
N ILE A 113 8.22 -1.94 0.99
CA ILE A 113 7.08 -1.26 1.59
C ILE A 113 7.14 0.22 1.22
N THR A 114 6.11 0.73 0.56
CA THR A 114 5.94 2.16 0.24
C THR A 114 4.68 2.72 0.89
N MET A 115 4.67 4.04 1.10
CA MET A 115 3.46 4.80 1.36
C MET A 115 3.41 6.03 0.47
N THR A 116 2.28 6.31 -0.18
CA THR A 116 2.12 7.48 -1.05
C THR A 116 0.74 8.14 -0.89
N SER A 117 0.58 9.39 -1.35
CA SER A 117 -0.73 10.08 -1.34
C SER A 117 -1.54 9.94 -2.64
N GLY A 118 -0.93 9.46 -3.72
CA GLY A 118 -1.38 9.82 -5.08
C GLY A 118 -1.25 11.33 -5.35
N GLU A 119 -1.82 11.79 -6.46
CA GLU A 119 -1.78 13.22 -6.84
C GLU A 119 -2.60 14.09 -5.88
N THR A 120 -1.99 15.17 -5.41
CA THR A 120 -2.58 16.18 -4.53
C THR A 120 -1.81 17.49 -4.62
N LEU A 121 -2.51 18.62 -4.44
CA LEU A 121 -1.89 19.94 -4.30
C LEU A 121 -1.52 20.26 -2.84
N THR A 122 -1.83 19.35 -1.92
CA THR A 122 -1.59 19.52 -0.49
C THR A 122 -0.14 19.20 -0.18
N ASN A 123 0.70 20.23 0.00
CA ASN A 123 2.14 20.09 0.15
C ASN A 123 2.65 20.31 1.59
N GLU A 124 1.75 20.53 2.55
CA GLU A 124 2.09 20.61 3.97
C GLU A 124 1.57 19.42 4.77
N ARG A 125 2.39 18.91 5.71
CA ARG A 125 2.02 17.78 6.59
C ARG A 125 0.83 18.09 7.50
N SER A 126 0.72 19.34 7.94
CA SER A 126 -0.40 19.85 8.74
C SER A 126 -1.75 19.69 8.02
N GLN A 127 -1.74 19.63 6.69
CA GLN A 127 -2.92 19.55 5.85
C GLN A 127 -3.25 18.11 5.43
N TRP A 128 -2.46 17.10 5.81
CA TRP A 128 -2.75 15.69 5.49
C TRP A 128 -4.18 15.23 5.80
N PRO A 129 -4.87 15.71 6.86
CA PRO A 129 -6.28 15.41 7.08
C PRO A 129 -7.25 15.74 5.93
N SER A 130 -6.88 16.64 5.00
CA SER A 130 -7.68 16.98 3.82
C SER A 130 -7.44 16.05 2.62
N ILE A 131 -6.34 15.30 2.61
CA ILE A 131 -6.05 14.30 1.59
C ILE A 131 -6.97 13.08 1.86
N PRO A 132 -7.82 12.65 0.91
CA PRO A 132 -8.81 11.62 1.19
C PRO A 132 -8.20 10.31 1.69
N GLN A 133 -7.09 9.91 1.07
CA GLN A 133 -6.43 8.64 1.34
C GLN A 133 -4.96 8.70 0.99
N PHE A 134 -4.19 7.91 1.72
CA PHE A 134 -2.86 7.47 1.37
C PHE A 134 -2.91 5.98 1.08
N PHE A 135 -1.98 5.52 0.27
CA PHE A 135 -1.83 4.15 -0.18
C PHE A 135 -0.56 3.58 0.43
N ILE A 136 -0.65 2.38 0.99
CA ILE A 136 0.54 1.60 1.35
C ILE A 136 0.60 0.43 0.39
N SER A 137 1.76 0.15 -0.18
CA SER A 137 1.98 -1.03 -1.02
C SER A 137 3.07 -1.89 -0.41
N VAL A 138 2.79 -3.18 -0.31
CA VAL A 138 3.78 -4.21 0.03
C VAL A 138 4.02 -5.03 -1.21
N THR A 139 5.24 -4.96 -1.74
CA THR A 139 5.64 -5.67 -2.94
C THR A 139 6.54 -6.84 -2.57
N TRP A 140 6.23 -8.00 -3.16
CA TRP A 140 6.96 -9.24 -2.97
C TRP A 140 7.32 -9.87 -4.33
N TYR A 141 8.56 -10.30 -4.47
CA TYR A 141 9.08 -11.00 -5.66
C TYR A 141 9.29 -12.50 -5.35
N PRO A 142 8.52 -13.43 -5.96
CA PRO A 142 8.62 -14.87 -5.72
C PRO A 142 9.92 -15.49 -6.26
N GLU A 143 10.44 -14.97 -7.38
CA GLU A 143 11.75 -15.35 -7.90
C GLU A 143 12.77 -14.32 -7.42
N GLY A 144 13.64 -14.74 -6.50
CA GLY A 144 14.53 -13.87 -5.71
C GLY A 144 15.13 -12.72 -6.52
N ALA A 145 14.85 -11.49 -6.08
CA ALA A 145 15.51 -10.29 -6.56
C ALA A 145 17.02 -10.47 -6.39
N ILE A 146 17.73 -10.49 -7.53
CA ILE A 146 19.20 -10.47 -7.59
C ILE A 146 19.65 -9.00 -7.56
#